data_AF-A0A1B7NBJ0-F1
#
_entry.id   AF-A0A1B7NBJ0-F1
#
_cell.length_a   1.000
_cell.length_b   1.000
_cell.length_c   1.000
_cell.angle_alpha   90.00
_cell.angle_beta   90.00
_cell.angle_gamma   90.00
#
_symmetry.space_group_name_H-M   'P 1'
#
loop_
_entity.id
_entity.type
_entity.pdbx_description
1 polymer ?
#
loop_
_entity_poly.entity_id
_entity_poly.type
_entity_poly.pdbx_seq_one_letter_code
_entity_poly.pdbx_strand_id
1 'polypeptide(L)'
;MTTASARLLKLALPLVKTHGFTREALSLSVLSLPTPLARPLPDASITALFGQGDDARRVLVNAWLDDARHKMKAESSPTTALGDILKARLTSNKPVLQHLPEAFALLASSSPVLPLDPTPVLKHAADVANQACWIAHSDARELSWYTRRASVSAIYLAAELHQLTSPRTASAFLDSLLENASHAEKALDETTLFATYVWKSWKGIIKSSGVVF
;
A
#
# COMPACT_ATOMS: atom_id res chain seq x y z
N MET A 1 3.36 20.44 -6.55
CA MET A 1 3.98 20.65 -5.22
C MET A 1 5.28 21.39 -5.41
N THR A 2 5.59 22.37 -4.56
CA THR A 2 6.89 23.04 -4.58
C THR A 2 7.99 22.05 -4.15
N THR A 3 9.21 22.21 -4.65
CA THR A 3 10.36 21.35 -4.31
C THR A 3 10.61 21.27 -2.80
N ALA A 4 10.24 22.33 -2.05
CA ALA A 4 10.33 22.38 -0.60
C ALA A 4 9.35 21.44 0.11
N SER A 5 8.06 21.41 -0.31
CA SER A 5 7.07 20.56 0.35
C SER A 5 7.32 19.07 0.11
N ALA A 6 7.77 18.69 -1.09
CA ALA A 6 8.19 17.31 -1.38
C ALA A 6 9.37 16.86 -0.50
N ARG A 7 10.34 17.76 -0.24
CA ARG A 7 11.49 17.46 0.63
C ARG A 7 11.06 17.26 2.09
N LEU A 8 10.23 18.15 2.62
CA LEU A 8 9.69 18.01 3.98
C LEU A 8 8.89 16.73 4.14
N LEU A 9 8.09 16.37 3.13
CA LEU A 9 7.31 15.13 3.13
C LEU A 9 8.21 13.90 3.23
N LYS A 10 9.32 13.87 2.48
CA LYS A 10 10.31 12.79 2.55
C LYS A 10 10.96 12.68 3.94
N LEU A 11 11.20 13.82 4.61
CA LEU A 11 11.73 13.87 5.98
C LEU A 11 10.69 13.46 7.03
N ALA A 12 9.39 13.57 6.74
CA ALA A 12 8.33 13.13 7.63
C ALA A 12 8.16 11.60 7.65
N LEU A 13 8.55 10.88 6.58
CA LEU A 13 8.30 9.43 6.46
C LEU A 13 8.89 8.59 7.61
N PRO A 14 10.13 8.83 8.11
CA PRO A 14 10.66 8.09 9.24
C PRO A 14 9.89 8.35 10.55
N LEU A 15 9.30 9.54 10.69
CA LEU A 15 8.57 9.96 11.89
C LEU A 15 7.20 9.26 12.02
N VAL A 16 6.67 8.71 10.93
CA VAL A 16 5.43 7.92 10.94
C VAL A 16 5.51 6.74 11.90
N LYS A 17 6.71 6.16 12.10
CA LYS A 17 6.90 5.03 13.03
C LYS A 17 6.48 5.38 14.45
N THR A 18 6.81 6.58 14.90
CA THR A 18 6.56 7.05 16.28
C THR A 18 5.29 7.89 16.40
N HIS A 19 5.00 8.76 15.43
CA HIS A 19 3.89 9.73 15.49
C HIS A 19 2.69 9.37 14.61
N GLY A 20 2.75 8.26 13.87
CA GLY A 20 1.69 7.85 12.94
C GLY A 20 1.52 8.80 11.74
N PHE A 21 0.41 8.64 11.02
CA PHE A 21 0.07 9.47 9.86
C PHE A 21 -0.65 10.76 10.30
N THR A 22 0.07 11.62 11.00
CA THR A 22 -0.46 12.81 11.68
C THR A 22 0.11 14.12 11.13
N ARG A 23 -0.59 15.22 11.41
CA ARG A 23 -0.08 16.58 11.12
C ARG A 23 1.14 16.91 11.98
N GLU A 24 1.26 16.31 13.15
CA GLU A 24 2.42 16.43 14.02
C GLU A 24 3.69 15.86 13.35
N ALA A 25 3.59 14.68 12.71
CA ALA A 25 4.71 14.11 11.95
C ALA A 25 5.20 15.06 10.84
N LEU A 26 4.28 15.75 10.16
CA LEU A 26 4.64 16.77 9.17
C LEU A 26 5.28 18.01 9.82
N SER A 27 4.77 18.44 10.96
CA SER A 27 5.30 19.59 11.71
C SER A 27 6.74 19.38 12.18
N LEU A 28 7.04 18.17 12.67
CA LEU A 28 8.36 17.79 13.16
C LEU A 28 9.38 17.54 12.04
N SER A 29 8.95 17.33 10.79
CA SER A 29 9.85 17.06 9.66
C SER A 29 10.92 18.14 9.44
N VAL A 30 10.61 19.39 9.81
CA VAL A 30 11.50 20.54 9.65
C VAL A 30 12.72 20.50 10.56
N LEU A 31 12.63 19.75 11.67
CA LEU A 31 13.73 19.54 12.61
C LEU A 31 14.79 18.59 12.01
N SER A 32 14.45 17.86 10.95
CA SER A 32 15.36 16.93 10.24
C SER A 32 16.00 17.55 9.01
N LEU A 33 15.88 18.87 8.79
CA LEU A 33 16.57 19.57 7.71
C LEU A 33 18.08 19.67 7.97
N PRO A 34 18.93 19.75 6.93
CA PRO A 34 20.37 19.98 7.12
C PRO A 34 20.70 21.29 7.84
N THR A 35 19.81 22.29 7.71
CA THR A 35 19.77 23.47 8.58
C THR A 35 18.46 23.40 9.35
N PRO A 36 18.45 22.76 10.54
CA PRO A 36 17.23 22.58 11.31
C PRO A 36 16.62 23.92 11.71
N LEU A 37 15.31 24.04 11.61
CA LEU A 37 14.60 25.12 12.30
C LEU A 37 14.53 24.81 13.79
N ALA A 38 14.54 25.85 14.63
CA ALA A 38 14.50 25.69 16.08
C ALA A 38 13.13 25.22 16.63
N ARG A 39 12.07 25.29 15.82
CA ARG A 39 10.70 24.98 16.23
C ARG A 39 9.96 24.18 15.16
N PRO A 40 9.00 23.33 15.54
CA PRO A 40 8.11 22.65 14.61
C PRO A 40 7.31 23.65 13.76
N LEU A 41 6.86 23.23 12.57
CA LEU A 41 6.03 24.08 11.72
C LEU A 41 4.66 24.36 12.38
N PRO A 42 4.19 25.61 12.39
CA PRO A 42 2.86 25.91 12.90
C PRO A 42 1.78 25.31 11.99
N ASP A 43 0.60 25.05 12.54
CA ASP A 43 -0.48 24.36 11.83
C ASP A 43 -0.91 25.09 10.53
N ALA A 44 -0.89 26.42 10.54
CA ALA A 44 -1.15 27.24 9.36
C ALA A 44 -0.18 26.94 8.19
N SER A 45 1.09 26.65 8.49
CA SER A 45 2.08 26.27 7.47
C SER A 45 1.82 24.85 6.96
N ILE A 46 1.42 23.92 7.82
CA ILE A 46 1.02 22.57 7.39
C ILE A 46 -0.17 22.65 6.44
N THR A 47 -1.17 23.44 6.77
CA THR A 47 -2.32 23.72 5.91
C THR A 47 -1.91 24.28 4.55
N ALA A 48 -1.06 25.30 4.54
CA ALA A 48 -0.61 25.93 3.29
C ALA A 48 0.21 24.99 2.40
N LEU A 49 0.97 24.07 2.98
CA LEU A 49 1.88 23.17 2.25
C LEU A 49 1.23 21.85 1.82
N PHE A 50 0.34 21.31 2.64
CA PHE A 50 -0.16 19.93 2.51
C PHE A 50 -1.69 19.82 2.49
N GLY A 51 -2.42 20.90 2.77
CA GLY A 51 -3.88 20.92 2.78
C GLY A 51 -4.51 20.93 4.16
N GLN A 52 -5.83 21.15 4.19
CA GLN A 52 -6.60 21.31 5.42
C GLN A 52 -6.87 19.97 6.09
N GLY A 53 -6.82 19.94 7.43
CA GLY A 53 -7.21 18.78 8.24
C GLY A 53 -6.60 17.46 7.75
N ASP A 54 -7.49 16.52 7.40
CA ASP A 54 -7.18 15.17 6.93
C ASP A 54 -6.51 15.12 5.55
N ASP A 55 -6.61 16.16 4.71
CA ASP A 55 -5.94 16.19 3.42
C ASP A 55 -4.42 16.13 3.57
N ALA A 56 -3.88 16.87 4.55
CA ALA A 56 -2.45 16.79 4.87
C ALA A 56 -2.02 15.39 5.31
N ARG A 57 -2.87 14.71 6.09
CA ARG A 57 -2.61 13.34 6.54
C ARG A 57 -2.66 12.36 5.37
N ARG A 58 -3.63 12.50 4.46
CA ARG A 58 -3.71 11.69 3.23
C ARG A 58 -2.51 11.92 2.32
N VAL A 59 -2.01 13.15 2.20
CA VAL A 59 -0.76 13.45 1.47
C VAL A 59 0.42 12.68 2.07
N LEU A 60 0.53 12.62 3.41
CA LEU A 60 1.54 11.82 4.09
C LEU A 60 1.38 10.32 3.85
N VAL A 61 0.15 9.78 3.92
CA VAL A 61 -0.12 8.37 3.61
C VAL A 61 0.30 8.05 2.18
N ASN A 62 -0.16 8.82 1.20
CA ASN A 62 0.16 8.60 -0.21
C ASN A 62 1.68 8.66 -0.45
N ALA A 63 2.38 9.64 0.12
CA ALA A 63 3.83 9.73 -0.03
C ALA A 63 4.58 8.57 0.62
N TRP A 64 4.07 8.02 1.71
CA TRP A 64 4.64 6.82 2.31
C TRP A 64 4.42 5.57 1.44
N LEU A 65 3.20 5.41 0.88
CA LEU A 65 2.89 4.31 -0.04
C LEU A 65 3.77 4.40 -1.30
N ASP A 66 3.97 5.61 -1.81
CA ASP A 66 4.83 5.90 -2.95
C ASP A 66 6.30 5.61 -2.64
N ASP A 67 6.83 6.07 -1.51
CA ASP A 67 8.22 5.80 -1.09
C ASP A 67 8.48 4.29 -0.94
N ALA A 68 7.54 3.55 -0.34
CA ALA A 68 7.63 2.10 -0.23
C ALA A 68 7.62 1.40 -1.59
N ARG A 69 6.87 1.91 -2.57
CA ARG A 69 6.91 1.44 -3.97
C ARG A 69 8.23 1.77 -4.67
N HIS A 70 8.81 2.95 -4.42
CA HIS A 70 10.12 3.31 -4.96
C HIS A 70 11.24 2.42 -4.37
N LYS A 71 11.19 2.13 -3.06
CA LYS A 71 12.12 1.19 -2.41
C LYS A 71 12.00 -0.21 -2.97
N MET A 72 10.76 -0.71 -3.11
CA MET A 72 10.49 -1.99 -3.78
C MET A 72 11.17 -2.07 -5.15
N LYS A 73 11.06 -1.01 -5.98
CA LYS A 73 11.74 -0.96 -7.28
C LYS A 73 13.26 -0.89 -7.16
N ALA A 74 13.78 -0.07 -6.25
CA ALA A 74 15.23 0.14 -6.09
C ALA A 74 15.97 -1.10 -5.55
N GLU A 75 15.29 -1.91 -4.74
CA GLU A 75 15.85 -3.14 -4.15
C GLU A 75 15.69 -4.36 -5.08
N SER A 76 14.87 -4.25 -6.12
CA SER A 76 14.60 -5.35 -7.05
C SER A 76 15.52 -5.31 -8.28
N SER A 77 15.85 -6.49 -8.78
CA SER A 77 16.52 -6.69 -10.07
C SER A 77 15.55 -7.28 -11.10
N PRO A 78 15.82 -7.17 -12.41
CA PRO A 78 14.98 -7.77 -13.45
C PRO A 78 14.81 -9.30 -13.31
N THR A 79 15.72 -9.97 -12.60
CA THR A 79 15.68 -11.41 -12.33
C THR A 79 14.97 -11.77 -11.03
N THR A 80 14.53 -10.78 -10.25
CA THR A 80 13.85 -11.02 -8.96
C THR A 80 12.46 -11.61 -9.22
N ALA A 81 12.15 -12.72 -8.52
CA ALA A 81 10.86 -13.36 -8.65
C ALA A 81 9.73 -12.43 -8.14
N LEU A 82 8.57 -12.48 -8.80
CA LEU A 82 7.40 -11.65 -8.46
C LEU A 82 7.02 -11.73 -6.97
N GLY A 83 7.06 -12.94 -6.39
CA GLY A 83 6.76 -13.15 -4.97
C GLY A 83 7.72 -12.40 -4.06
N ASP A 84 9.01 -12.36 -4.38
CA ASP A 84 10.01 -11.68 -3.55
C ASP A 84 9.85 -10.15 -3.62
N ILE A 85 9.51 -9.62 -4.80
CA ILE A 85 9.20 -8.18 -4.98
C ILE A 85 8.01 -7.78 -4.08
N LEU A 86 6.93 -8.56 -4.11
CA LEU A 86 5.74 -8.30 -3.30
C LEU A 86 6.01 -8.48 -1.79
N LYS A 87 6.84 -9.45 -1.40
CA LYS A 87 7.30 -9.62 -0.01
C LYS A 87 8.15 -8.45 0.47
N ALA A 88 9.01 -7.89 -0.38
CA ALA A 88 9.79 -6.71 -0.05
C ALA A 88 8.86 -5.51 0.24
N ARG A 89 7.83 -5.33 -0.60
CA ARG A 89 6.81 -4.31 -0.35
C ARG A 89 6.02 -4.55 0.93
N LEU A 90 5.57 -5.78 1.21
CA LEU A 90 4.92 -6.10 2.49
C LEU A 90 5.85 -5.87 3.69
N THR A 91 7.14 -6.19 3.55
CA THR A 91 8.13 -5.98 4.63
C THR A 91 8.31 -4.51 4.97
N SER A 92 8.15 -3.62 3.99
CA SER A 92 8.17 -2.16 4.20
C SER A 92 7.06 -1.68 5.13
N ASN A 93 5.97 -2.43 5.29
CA ASN A 93 4.88 -2.10 6.22
C ASN A 93 5.26 -2.33 7.69
N LYS A 94 6.17 -3.27 7.99
CA LYS A 94 6.50 -3.70 9.36
C LYS A 94 6.75 -2.57 10.36
N PRO A 95 7.49 -1.49 10.03
CA PRO A 95 7.78 -0.42 11.00
C PRO A 95 6.58 0.44 11.38
N VAL A 96 5.49 0.39 10.60
CA VAL A 96 4.31 1.25 10.77
C VAL A 96 3.00 0.45 10.84
N LEU A 97 3.06 -0.88 11.02
CA LEU A 97 1.88 -1.75 11.00
C LEU A 97 0.76 -1.30 11.94
N GLN A 98 1.12 -0.79 13.12
CA GLN A 98 0.16 -0.29 14.10
C GLN A 98 -0.63 0.95 13.61
N HIS A 99 -0.07 1.71 12.66
CA HIS A 99 -0.65 2.94 12.12
C HIS A 99 -1.36 2.72 10.77
N LEU A 100 -1.16 1.58 10.12
CA LEU A 100 -1.72 1.30 8.80
C LEU A 100 -3.25 1.12 8.77
N PRO A 101 -3.91 0.48 9.76
CA PRO A 101 -5.36 0.40 9.76
C PRO A 101 -6.02 1.80 9.74
N GLU A 102 -5.50 2.73 10.54
CA GLU A 102 -5.97 4.12 10.55
C GLU A 102 -5.67 4.82 9.22
N ALA A 103 -4.48 4.60 8.64
CA ALA A 103 -4.12 5.16 7.35
C ALA A 103 -5.06 4.72 6.22
N PHE A 104 -5.42 3.43 6.18
CA PHE A 104 -6.38 2.92 5.20
C PHE A 104 -7.80 3.38 5.45
N ALA A 105 -8.23 3.50 6.72
CA ALA A 105 -9.52 4.11 7.04
C ALA A 105 -9.59 5.58 6.59
N LEU A 106 -8.51 6.33 6.79
CA LEU A 106 -8.38 7.72 6.34
C LEU A 106 -8.41 7.87 4.81
N LEU A 107 -7.79 6.92 4.09
CA LEU A 107 -7.89 6.86 2.63
C LEU A 107 -9.31 6.50 2.19
N ALA A 108 -9.96 5.56 2.88
CA ALA A 108 -11.32 5.15 2.53
C ALA A 108 -12.38 6.21 2.85
N SER A 109 -12.12 7.12 3.80
CA SER A 109 -13.03 8.23 4.13
C SER A 109 -12.91 9.44 3.18
N SER A 110 -12.24 9.30 2.04
CA SER A 110 -11.97 10.44 1.15
C SER A 110 -13.14 10.84 0.25
N SER A 111 -14.22 10.06 0.19
CA SER A 111 -15.33 10.34 -0.71
C SER A 111 -16.32 11.35 -0.12
N PRO A 112 -16.70 12.40 -0.87
CA PRO A 112 -17.74 13.34 -0.44
C PRO A 112 -19.15 12.72 -0.52
N VAL A 113 -19.31 11.59 -1.22
CA VAL A 113 -20.61 10.97 -1.52
C VAL A 113 -20.83 9.71 -0.70
N LEU A 114 -19.79 8.91 -0.47
CA LEU A 114 -19.88 7.65 0.25
C LEU A 114 -19.13 7.76 1.58
N PRO A 115 -19.70 7.25 2.68
CA PRO A 115 -19.02 7.27 3.98
C PRO A 115 -17.74 6.42 3.97
N LEU A 116 -17.66 5.41 3.09
CA LEU A 116 -16.48 4.59 2.85
C LEU A 116 -16.35 4.31 1.35
N ASP A 117 -15.22 4.70 0.77
CA ASP A 117 -14.84 4.45 -0.61
C ASP A 117 -13.56 3.59 -0.64
N PRO A 118 -13.63 2.31 -1.06
CA PRO A 118 -12.45 1.45 -1.12
C PRO A 118 -11.51 1.80 -2.30
N THR A 119 -11.93 2.67 -3.22
CA THR A 119 -11.19 2.96 -4.46
C THR A 119 -9.72 3.36 -4.23
N PRO A 120 -9.36 4.21 -3.24
CA PRO A 120 -7.96 4.55 -3.00
C PRO A 120 -7.11 3.36 -2.57
N VAL A 121 -7.66 2.46 -1.75
CA VAL A 121 -6.96 1.24 -1.27
C VAL A 121 -6.80 0.24 -2.42
N LEU A 122 -7.86 0.05 -3.23
CA LEU A 122 -7.81 -0.80 -4.43
C LEU A 122 -6.78 -0.27 -5.43
N LYS A 123 -6.75 1.05 -5.64
CA LYS A 123 -5.78 1.70 -6.53
C LYS A 123 -4.35 1.50 -6.04
N HIS A 124 -4.09 1.66 -4.74
CA HIS A 124 -2.77 1.39 -4.16
C HIS A 124 -2.30 -0.05 -4.44
N ALA A 125 -3.17 -1.05 -4.21
CA ALA A 125 -2.83 -2.44 -4.52
C ALA A 125 -2.57 -2.67 -6.02
N ALA A 126 -3.36 -2.04 -6.88
CA ALA A 126 -3.17 -2.11 -8.32
C ALA A 126 -1.85 -1.47 -8.77
N ASP A 127 -1.45 -0.35 -8.17
CA ASP A 127 -0.19 0.32 -8.46
C ASP A 127 1.02 -0.53 -8.03
N VAL A 128 0.94 -1.17 -6.86
CA VAL A 128 1.96 -2.13 -6.40
C VAL A 128 2.07 -3.31 -7.36
N ALA A 129 0.96 -3.95 -7.68
CA ALA A 129 0.93 -5.11 -8.57
C ALA A 129 1.43 -4.78 -9.97
N ASN A 130 1.00 -3.64 -10.53
CA ASN A 130 1.46 -3.19 -11.83
C ASN A 130 2.98 -3.00 -11.85
N GLN A 131 3.53 -2.32 -10.85
CA GLN A 131 4.98 -2.10 -10.77
C GLN A 131 5.75 -3.40 -10.55
N ALA A 132 5.26 -4.30 -9.70
CA ALA A 132 5.89 -5.60 -9.46
C ALA A 132 5.90 -6.48 -10.73
N CYS A 133 4.80 -6.50 -11.47
CA CYS A 133 4.73 -7.18 -12.77
C CYS A 133 5.73 -6.59 -13.77
N TRP A 134 5.83 -5.26 -13.86
CA TRP A 134 6.80 -4.59 -14.73
C TRP A 134 8.25 -4.89 -14.37
N ILE A 135 8.58 -4.96 -13.07
CA ILE A 135 9.92 -5.32 -12.60
C ILE A 135 10.24 -6.78 -12.95
N ALA A 136 9.30 -7.69 -12.71
CA ALA A 136 9.50 -9.13 -12.91
C ALA A 136 9.49 -9.55 -14.39
N HIS A 137 8.75 -8.84 -15.26
CA HIS A 137 8.57 -9.20 -16.67
C HIS A 137 8.54 -7.93 -17.53
N SER A 138 9.67 -7.58 -18.14
CA SER A 138 9.79 -6.37 -18.97
C SER A 138 9.08 -6.44 -20.33
N ASP A 139 8.69 -7.64 -20.81
CA ASP A 139 8.28 -7.88 -22.20
C ASP A 139 6.80 -8.20 -22.45
N ALA A 140 5.91 -8.01 -21.48
CA ALA A 140 4.53 -8.46 -21.61
C ALA A 140 3.69 -7.63 -22.62
N ARG A 141 3.49 -8.18 -23.82
CA ARG A 141 2.66 -7.61 -24.91
C ARG A 141 1.32 -8.33 -25.12
N GLU A 142 0.97 -9.30 -24.27
CA GLU A 142 -0.21 -10.15 -24.46
C GLU A 142 -1.42 -9.73 -23.59
N LEU A 143 -2.64 -10.04 -24.05
CA LEU A 143 -3.89 -9.78 -23.32
C LEU A 143 -3.92 -10.41 -21.91
N SER A 144 -3.20 -11.51 -21.70
CA SER A 144 -2.96 -12.16 -20.40
C SER A 144 -2.37 -11.19 -19.35
N TRP A 145 -1.70 -10.12 -19.79
CA TRP A 145 -1.08 -9.10 -18.94
C TRP A 145 -2.07 -8.34 -18.06
N TYR A 146 -3.28 -8.05 -18.55
CA TYR A 146 -4.29 -7.34 -17.76
C TYR A 146 -4.89 -8.25 -16.69
N THR A 147 -5.26 -9.49 -17.06
CA THR A 147 -5.76 -10.51 -16.14
C THR A 147 -4.74 -10.83 -15.05
N ARG A 148 -3.47 -10.98 -15.43
CA ARG A 148 -2.37 -11.22 -14.48
C ARG A 148 -2.23 -10.08 -13.48
N ARG A 149 -2.24 -8.81 -13.92
CA ARG A 149 -2.14 -7.66 -13.01
C ARG A 149 -3.34 -7.54 -12.07
N ALA A 150 -4.55 -7.81 -12.56
CA ALA A 150 -5.74 -7.84 -11.71
C ALA A 150 -5.65 -8.94 -10.64
N SER A 151 -5.20 -10.13 -11.04
CA SER A 151 -4.94 -11.26 -10.13
C SER A 151 -3.90 -10.92 -9.06
N VAL A 152 -2.74 -10.41 -9.47
CA VAL A 152 -1.66 -10.03 -8.56
C VAL A 152 -2.09 -8.90 -7.63
N SER A 153 -2.89 -7.94 -8.11
CA SER A 153 -3.46 -6.88 -7.27
C SER A 153 -4.37 -7.44 -6.18
N ALA A 154 -5.25 -8.38 -6.52
CA ALA A 154 -6.14 -9.02 -5.55
C ALA A 154 -5.35 -9.84 -4.51
N ILE A 155 -4.34 -10.59 -4.96
CA ILE A 155 -3.46 -11.38 -4.09
C ILE A 155 -2.68 -10.47 -3.13
N TYR A 156 -2.07 -9.39 -3.64
CA TYR A 156 -1.33 -8.45 -2.81
C TYR A 156 -2.24 -7.78 -1.78
N LEU A 157 -3.42 -7.31 -2.20
CA LEU A 157 -4.38 -6.68 -1.29
C LEU A 157 -4.81 -7.65 -0.18
N ALA A 158 -5.11 -8.91 -0.52
CA ALA A 158 -5.47 -9.93 0.46
C ALA A 158 -4.32 -10.18 1.45
N ALA A 159 -3.09 -10.26 0.97
CA ALA A 159 -1.91 -10.45 1.82
C ALA A 159 -1.62 -9.24 2.71
N GLU A 160 -1.80 -8.02 2.21
CA GLU A 160 -1.63 -6.77 2.98
C GLU A 160 -2.71 -6.64 4.06
N LEU A 161 -3.97 -6.97 3.76
CA LEU A 161 -5.03 -6.99 4.76
C LEU A 161 -4.79 -8.08 5.82
N HIS A 162 -4.37 -9.28 5.40
CA HIS A 162 -3.96 -10.35 6.31
C HIS A 162 -2.77 -9.94 7.17
N GLN A 163 -1.86 -9.10 6.65
CA GLN A 163 -0.74 -8.56 7.43
C GLN A 163 -1.20 -7.68 8.59
N LEU A 164 -2.32 -6.96 8.46
CA LEU A 164 -2.84 -6.09 9.53
C LEU A 164 -3.33 -6.91 10.73
N THR A 165 -3.87 -8.12 10.51
CA THR A 165 -4.37 -8.99 11.58
C THR A 165 -3.34 -10.02 12.02
N SER A 166 -2.53 -10.52 11.09
CA SER A 166 -1.57 -11.60 11.28
C SER A 166 -0.20 -11.28 10.66
N PRO A 167 0.57 -10.32 11.23
CA PRO A 167 1.82 -9.83 10.63
C PRO A 167 2.88 -10.90 10.35
N ARG A 168 2.93 -11.96 11.17
CA ARG A 168 3.97 -12.99 11.11
C ARG A 168 3.78 -13.96 9.94
N THR A 169 2.54 -14.14 9.47
CA THR A 169 2.19 -15.16 8.45
C THR A 169 1.89 -14.56 7.08
N ALA A 170 1.92 -13.22 6.94
CA ALA A 170 1.58 -12.54 5.69
C ALA A 170 2.42 -12.96 4.48
N SER A 171 3.74 -13.14 4.65
CA SER A 171 4.61 -13.57 3.54
C SER A 171 4.30 -15.00 3.08
N ALA A 172 4.04 -15.91 4.01
CA ALA A 172 3.66 -17.29 3.68
C ALA A 172 2.25 -17.36 3.06
N PHE A 173 1.33 -16.51 3.51
CA PHE A 173 0.00 -16.38 2.92
C PHE A 173 0.05 -15.81 1.50
N LEU A 174 0.93 -14.83 1.24
CA LEU A 174 1.19 -14.34 -0.11
C LEU A 174 1.72 -15.46 -1.02
N ASP A 175 2.68 -16.26 -0.55
CA ASP A 175 3.25 -17.38 -1.32
C ASP A 175 2.18 -18.41 -1.70
N SER A 176 1.34 -18.81 -0.74
CA SER A 176 0.29 -19.79 -1.03
C SER A 176 -0.74 -19.27 -2.03
N LEU A 177 -1.08 -17.97 -1.99
CA LEU A 177 -1.96 -17.35 -2.98
C LEU A 177 -1.34 -17.30 -4.38
N LEU A 178 -0.05 -16.97 -4.48
CA LEU A 178 0.68 -16.95 -5.76
C LEU A 178 0.83 -18.35 -6.37
N GLU A 179 1.16 -19.34 -5.55
CA GLU A 179 1.26 -20.74 -5.96
C GLU A 179 -0.10 -21.23 -6.50
N ASN A 180 -1.17 -21.04 -5.74
CA ASN A 180 -2.53 -21.40 -6.15
C ASN A 180 -2.97 -20.71 -7.45
N ALA A 181 -2.65 -19.42 -7.61
CA ALA A 181 -2.96 -18.68 -8.83
C ALA A 181 -2.21 -19.22 -10.05
N SER A 182 -0.93 -19.59 -9.89
CA SER A 182 -0.13 -20.18 -10.97
C SER A 182 -0.63 -21.56 -11.40
N HIS A 183 -1.14 -22.36 -10.45
CA HIS A 183 -1.78 -23.64 -10.76
C HIS A 183 -3.13 -23.45 -11.46
N ALA A 184 -3.91 -22.43 -11.07
CA ALA A 184 -5.17 -22.11 -11.73
C ALA A 184 -4.96 -21.60 -13.16
N GLU A 185 -3.94 -20.78 -13.42
CA GLU A 185 -3.57 -20.30 -14.75
C GLU A 185 -3.09 -21.45 -15.66
N LYS A 186 -2.37 -22.43 -15.10
CA LYS A 186 -1.99 -23.66 -15.82
C LYS A 186 -3.17 -24.61 -16.06
N ALA A 187 -4.25 -24.47 -15.30
CA ALA A 187 -5.40 -25.36 -15.35
C ALA A 187 -6.57 -24.82 -16.20
N LEU A 188 -6.56 -23.54 -16.62
CA LEU A 188 -7.75 -22.91 -17.21
C LEU A 188 -7.47 -21.89 -18.30
N ASP A 189 -8.06 -22.19 -19.46
CA ASP A 189 -8.47 -21.29 -20.54
C ASP A 189 -9.85 -20.60 -20.24
N GLU A 190 -10.32 -20.63 -18.98
CA GLU A 190 -11.65 -20.14 -18.60
C GLU A 190 -11.63 -19.26 -17.32
N THR A 191 -11.98 -17.99 -17.51
CA THR A 191 -11.87 -16.84 -16.60
C THR A 191 -12.80 -16.86 -15.37
N THR A 192 -13.62 -17.89 -15.17
CA THR A 192 -14.71 -17.91 -14.18
C THR A 192 -14.28 -18.43 -12.79
N LEU A 193 -13.18 -19.19 -12.71
CA LEU A 193 -12.75 -19.81 -11.45
C LEU A 193 -11.92 -18.88 -10.56
N PHE A 194 -11.19 -17.91 -11.13
CA PHE A 194 -10.39 -16.95 -10.36
C PHE A 194 -11.26 -16.00 -9.52
N ALA A 195 -12.34 -15.48 -10.10
CA ALA A 195 -13.30 -14.64 -9.40
C ALA A 195 -13.96 -15.38 -8.22
N THR A 196 -14.28 -16.66 -8.41
CA THR A 196 -14.89 -17.51 -7.38
C THR A 196 -13.94 -17.77 -6.21
N TYR A 197 -12.62 -17.86 -6.46
CA TYR A 197 -11.62 -18.13 -5.42
C TYR A 197 -11.28 -16.89 -4.58
N VAL A 198 -11.15 -15.72 -5.23
CA VAL A 198 -10.99 -14.44 -4.54
C VAL A 198 -12.23 -14.16 -3.68
N TRP A 199 -13.44 -14.39 -4.22
CA TRP A 199 -14.69 -14.23 -3.49
C TRP A 199 -14.83 -15.17 -2.28
N LYS A 200 -14.44 -16.45 -2.43
CA LYS A 200 -14.46 -17.41 -1.30
C LYS A 200 -13.45 -17.07 -0.20
N SER A 201 -12.26 -16.58 -0.57
CA SER A 201 -11.25 -16.13 0.41
C SER A 201 -11.74 -14.94 1.23
N TRP A 202 -12.44 -13.98 0.60
CA TRP A 202 -13.04 -12.84 1.28
C TRP A 202 -14.19 -13.27 2.22
N LYS A 203 -15.03 -14.23 1.79
CA LYS A 203 -16.12 -14.76 2.62
C LYS A 203 -15.63 -15.49 3.88
N GLY A 204 -14.48 -16.16 3.81
CA GLY A 204 -13.86 -16.83 4.96
C GLY A 204 -13.26 -15.84 5.97
N ILE A 205 -12.58 -14.80 5.49
CA ILE A 205 -11.94 -13.79 6.34
C ILE A 205 -12.97 -12.91 7.06
N ILE A 206 -14.06 -12.51 6.37
CA ILE A 206 -15.18 -11.76 6.98
C ILE A 206 -15.87 -12.61 8.07
N LYS A 207 -16.07 -13.91 7.83
CA LYS A 207 -16.70 -14.81 8.80
C LYS A 207 -15.83 -15.09 10.05
N SER A 208 -14.49 -15.02 9.93
CA SER A 208 -13.58 -15.27 11.07
C SER A 208 -13.20 -14.03 11.89
N SER A 209 -13.52 -12.83 11.40
CA SER A 209 -13.15 -11.55 12.06
C SER A 209 -14.21 -11.01 13.03
N GLY A 210 -15.29 -11.76 13.29
CA GLY A 210 -16.29 -11.40 14.33
C GLY A 210 -17.13 -10.15 14.05
N VAL A 211 -17.14 -9.63 12.82
CA VAL A 211 -18.03 -8.52 12.41
C VAL A 211 -19.25 -9.09 11.69
N VAL A 212 -20.05 -9.88 12.41
CA VAL A 212 -21.44 -10.18 12.08
C VAL A 212 -22.17 -10.29 13.41
N PHE A 213 -23.11 -9.37 13.67
CA PHE A 213 -24.26 -9.67 14.52
C PHE A 213 -25.23 -10.54 13.71
#